data_AF-A0A1A8HRX4-F1
#
_entry.id   AF-A0A1A8HRX4-F1
#
_cell.length_a   1.000
_cell.length_b   1.000
_cell.length_c   1.000
_cell.angle_alpha   90.00
_cell.angle_beta   90.00
_cell.angle_gamma   90.00
#
_symmetry.space_group_name_H-M   'P 1'
#
loop_
_entity.id
_entity.type
_entity.pdbx_description
1 polymer ?
#
loop_
_entity_poly.entity_id
_entity_poly.type
_entity_poly.pdbx_seq_one_letter_code
_entity_poly.pdbx_strand_id
1 'polypeptide(L)'
;VAFMFVFSFVIVMRPVSATGVALACAEYVIAPFYSDCTPSQLVLKCVAAGIILLLSLINCLSVRLATGIQVVTTLVKAVVLVVIILGGVVTLFQ
;
A
#
# COMPACT_ATOMS: atom_id res chain seq x y z
N VAL A 1 -16.93 -13.01 23.67
CA VAL A 1 -15.97 -11.92 23.36
C VAL A 1 -15.01 -12.29 22.23
N ALA A 2 -14.30 -13.43 22.31
CA ALA A 2 -13.33 -13.83 21.27
C ALA A 2 -13.92 -13.90 19.84
N PHE A 3 -15.11 -14.46 19.66
CA PHE A 3 -15.77 -14.52 18.34
C PHE A 3 -16.05 -13.13 17.76
N MET A 4 -16.67 -12.23 18.54
CA MET A 4 -16.96 -10.85 18.12
C MET A 4 -15.70 -10.11 17.70
N PHE A 5 -14.61 -10.29 18.45
CA PHE A 5 -13.33 -9.67 18.11
C PHE A 5 -12.78 -10.17 16.76
N VAL A 6 -12.71 -11.49 16.56
CA VAL A 6 -12.21 -12.07 15.30
C VAL A 6 -13.11 -11.72 14.12
N PHE A 7 -14.43 -11.73 14.33
CA PHE A 7 -15.42 -11.35 13.32
C PHE A 7 -15.19 -9.91 12.84
N SER A 8 -15.15 -8.95 13.76
CA SER A 8 -14.88 -7.55 13.42
C SER A 8 -13.49 -7.37 12.80
N PHE A 9 -12.48 -8.08 13.28
CA PHE A 9 -11.13 -7.98 12.75
C PHE A 9 -11.01 -8.47 11.30
N VAL A 10 -11.59 -9.63 11.00
CA VAL A 10 -11.52 -10.25 9.67
C VAL A 10 -12.41 -9.52 8.67
N ILE A 11 -13.63 -9.14 9.06
CA ILE A 11 -14.60 -8.54 8.14
C ILE A 11 -14.39 -7.04 7.96
N VAL A 12 -13.92 -6.33 8.98
CA VAL A 12 -13.78 -4.87 8.92
C VAL A 12 -12.31 -4.48 8.83
N MET A 13 -11.51 -4.82 9.83
CA MET A 13 -10.16 -4.25 9.93
C MET A 13 -9.23 -4.69 8.79
N ARG A 14 -9.21 -5.98 8.46
CA ARG A 14 -8.36 -6.49 7.38
C ARG A 14 -8.67 -5.87 6.01
N PRO A 15 -9.91 -5.89 5.50
CA PRO A 15 -10.20 -5.29 4.20
C PRO A 15 -10.01 -3.79 4.20
N VAL A 16 -10.42 -3.07 5.26
CA VAL A 16 -10.22 -1.61 5.35
C VAL A 16 -8.73 -1.25 5.28
N SER A 17 -7.88 -1.98 5.99
CA SER A 17 -6.42 -1.77 5.93
C SER A 17 -5.84 -2.02 4.54
N ALA A 18 -6.29 -3.09 3.87
CA ALA A 18 -5.82 -3.42 2.52
C ALA A 18 -6.27 -2.39 1.49
N THR A 19 -7.54 -1.95 1.55
CA THR A 19 -8.06 -0.91 0.66
C THR A 19 -7.38 0.42 0.88
N GLY A 20 -7.14 0.81 2.14
CA GLY A 20 -6.43 2.06 2.46
C GLY A 20 -5.01 2.10 1.87
N VAL A 21 -4.26 1.01 2.01
CA VAL A 21 -2.92 0.90 1.42
C VAL A 21 -2.97 0.93 -0.10
N ALA A 22 -3.89 0.20 -0.72
CA ALA A 22 -4.03 0.17 -2.19
C ALA A 22 -4.41 1.54 -2.76
N LEU A 23 -5.26 2.30 -2.05
CA LEU A 23 -5.65 3.64 -2.46
C LEU A 23 -4.45 4.61 -2.38
N ALA A 24 -3.69 4.58 -1.29
CA ALA A 24 -2.47 5.38 -1.18
C ALA A 24 -1.45 5.04 -2.28
N CYS A 25 -1.24 3.74 -2.57
CA CYS A 25 -0.39 3.32 -3.68
C CYS A 25 -0.90 3.86 -5.03
N ALA A 26 -2.21 3.83 -5.27
CA ALA A 26 -2.78 4.39 -6.50
C ALA A 26 -2.52 5.91 -6.60
N GLU A 27 -2.67 6.66 -5.50
CA GLU A 27 -2.35 8.10 -5.47
C GLU A 27 -0.90 8.38 -5.82
N TYR A 28 0.05 7.67 -5.21
CA TYR A 28 1.48 7.84 -5.50
C TYR A 28 1.86 7.43 -6.93
N VAL A 29 1.23 6.40 -7.49
CA VAL A 29 1.47 5.96 -8.88
C VAL A 29 0.92 6.96 -9.90
N ILE A 30 -0.23 7.57 -9.61
CA ILE A 30 -0.91 8.49 -10.52
C ILE A 30 -0.36 9.92 -10.41
N ALA A 31 0.18 10.32 -9.26
CA ALA A 31 0.73 11.65 -8.99
C ALA A 31 1.62 12.23 -10.12
N PRO A 32 2.63 11.52 -10.69
CA PRO A 32 3.46 12.08 -11.76
C PRO A 32 2.72 12.28 -13.10
N PHE A 33 1.59 11.62 -13.32
CA PHE A 33 0.78 11.79 -14.53
C PHE A 33 -0.21 12.97 -14.43
N TYR A 34 -0.45 13.46 -13.20
CA TYR A 34 -1.40 14.52 -12.89
C TYR A 34 -0.69 15.60 -12.07
N SER A 35 0.31 16.27 -12.67
CA SER A 35 1.11 17.29 -12.00
C SER A 35 0.31 18.54 -11.59
N ASP A 36 -0.70 18.93 -12.38
CA ASP A 36 -1.46 20.18 -12.21
C ASP A 36 -2.99 19.98 -12.16
N CYS A 37 -3.47 18.73 -12.09
CA CYS A 37 -4.90 18.42 -12.11
C CYS A 37 -5.30 17.46 -11.00
N THR A 38 -6.52 17.62 -10.48
CA THR A 38 -7.08 16.67 -9.52
C THR A 38 -7.40 15.35 -10.24
N PRO A 39 -6.82 14.21 -9.80
CA PRO A 39 -7.10 12.93 -10.42
C PRO A 39 -8.54 12.51 -10.13
N SER A 40 -9.23 12.01 -11.15
CA SER A 40 -10.62 11.56 -11.01
C SER A 40 -10.72 10.38 -10.04
N GLN A 41 -11.68 10.46 -9.11
CA GLN A 41 -11.95 9.43 -8.11
C GLN A 41 -12.19 8.04 -8.72
N LEU A 42 -12.71 7.98 -9.95
CA LEU A 42 -12.94 6.73 -10.66
C LEU A 42 -11.60 6.05 -11.03
N VAL A 43 -10.62 6.83 -11.50
CA VAL A 43 -9.31 6.31 -11.92
C VAL A 43 -8.53 5.79 -10.72
N LEU A 44 -8.50 6.54 -9.61
CA LEU A 44 -7.88 6.08 -8.35
C LEU A 44 -8.46 4.74 -7.90
N LYS A 45 -9.80 4.62 -7.88
CA LYS A 45 -10.49 3.40 -7.44
C LYS A 45 -10.23 2.23 -8.39
N CYS A 46 -10.21 2.45 -9.69
CA CYS A 46 -9.87 1.42 -10.68
C CYS A 46 -8.44 0.92 -10.52
N VAL A 47 -7.47 1.84 -10.33
CA VAL A 47 -6.06 1.47 -10.11
C VAL A 47 -5.90 0.72 -8.79
N ALA A 48 -6.51 1.22 -7.70
CA ALA A 48 -6.49 0.53 -6.41
C ALA A 48 -7.11 -0.88 -6.48
N ALA A 49 -8.24 -1.04 -7.17
CA ALA A 49 -8.86 -2.34 -7.41
C ALA A 49 -7.95 -3.26 -8.24
N GLY A 50 -7.30 -2.74 -9.28
CA GLY A 50 -6.32 -3.46 -10.08
C GLY A 50 -5.14 -3.97 -9.25
N ILE A 51 -4.59 -3.13 -8.36
CA ILE A 51 -3.51 -3.52 -7.43
C ILE A 51 -3.96 -4.68 -6.53
N ILE A 52 -5.15 -4.58 -5.92
CA ILE A 52 -5.69 -5.63 -5.05
C ILE A 52 -5.90 -6.94 -5.82
N LEU A 53 -6.47 -6.88 -7.02
CA LEU A 53 -6.70 -8.04 -7.87
C LEU A 53 -5.40 -8.70 -8.32
N LEU A 54 -4.39 -7.91 -8.69
CA LEU A 54 -3.07 -8.45 -9.06
C LEU A 54 -2.43 -9.17 -7.86
N LEU A 55 -2.44 -8.56 -6.68
CA LEU A 55 -1.89 -9.18 -5.47
C LEU A 55 -2.64 -10.46 -5.10
N SER A 56 -3.96 -10.47 -5.19
CA SER A 56 -4.77 -11.66 -4.87
C SER A 56 -4.54 -12.78 -5.88
N LEU A 57 -4.46 -12.47 -7.17
CA LEU A 57 -4.11 -13.43 -8.22
C LEU A 57 -2.74 -14.06 -7.98
N ILE A 58 -1.72 -13.25 -7.67
CA ILE A 58 -0.38 -13.76 -7.35
C ILE A 58 -0.42 -14.66 -6.11
N ASN A 59 -1.18 -14.28 -5.09
CA ASN A 59 -1.34 -15.08 -3.87
C ASN A 59 -2.00 -16.44 -4.15
N CYS A 60 -3.03 -16.47 -5.01
CA CYS A 60 -3.70 -17.69 -5.45
C CYS A 60 -2.78 -18.57 -6.32
N LEU A 61 -1.94 -17.97 -7.17
CA LEU A 61 -1.02 -18.71 -8.04
C LEU A 61 0.15 -19.32 -7.26
N SER A 62 0.76 -18.54 -6.37
CA SER A 62 1.86 -19.01 -5.53
C SER A 62 2.05 -18.11 -4.32
N VAL A 63 1.78 -18.69 -3.15
CA VAL A 63 2.04 -18.03 -1.86
C VAL A 63 3.53 -17.68 -1.72
N ARG A 64 4.44 -18.50 -2.26
CA ARG A 64 5.89 -18.23 -2.21
C ARG A 64 6.27 -16.96 -2.97
N LEU A 65 5.68 -16.73 -4.13
CA LEU A 65 5.90 -15.50 -4.91
C LEU A 65 5.33 -14.28 -4.17
N ALA A 66 4.10 -14.39 -3.66
CA ALA A 66 3.46 -13.32 -2.89
C ALA A 66 4.27 -12.93 -1.65
N THR A 67 4.77 -13.91 -0.89
CA THR A 67 5.63 -13.67 0.28
C THR A 67 6.94 -13.01 -0.14
N GLY A 68 7.57 -13.45 -1.23
CA GLY A 68 8.78 -12.80 -1.77
C GLY A 68 8.57 -11.32 -2.09
N ILE A 69 7.50 -10.99 -2.83
CA ILE A 69 7.14 -9.60 -3.18
C ILE A 69 6.89 -8.76 -1.91
N GLN A 70 6.19 -9.31 -0.93
CA GLN A 70 5.92 -8.63 0.33
C GLN A 70 7.20 -8.36 1.14
N VAL A 71 8.13 -9.32 1.19
CA VAL A 71 9.42 -9.15 1.88
C VAL A 71 10.23 -8.05 1.20
N VAL A 72 10.37 -8.09 -0.13
CA VAL A 72 11.09 -7.05 -0.88
C VAL A 72 10.45 -5.68 -0.67
N THR A 73 9.12 -5.58 -0.73
CA THR A 73 8.40 -4.31 -0.48
C THR A 73 8.67 -3.79 0.93
N THR A 74 8.67 -4.65 1.94
CA THR A 74 8.96 -4.27 3.33
C THR A 74 10.39 -3.75 3.47
N LEU A 75 11.37 -4.40 2.83
CA LEU A 75 12.75 -3.93 2.80
C LEU A 75 12.87 -2.55 2.15
N VAL A 76 12.23 -2.34 1.00
CA VAL A 76 12.21 -1.05 0.31
C VAL A 76 11.60 0.03 1.21
N LYS A 77 10.45 -0.24 1.84
CA LYS A 77 9.81 0.70 2.77
C LYS A 77 10.73 1.09 3.93
N ALA A 78 11.49 0.13 4.48
CA ALA A 78 12.46 0.40 5.53
C ALA A 78 13.61 1.30 5.05
N VAL A 79 14.16 1.03 3.86
CA VAL A 79 15.23 1.85 3.26
C VAL A 79 14.75 3.28 3.01
N VAL A 80 13.56 3.45 2.42
CA VAL A 80 12.96 4.77 2.19
C VAL A 80 12.83 5.55 3.50
N LEU A 81 12.38 4.90 4.58
CA LEU A 81 12.25 5.53 5.88
C LEU A 81 13.61 6.02 6.43
N VAL A 82 14.66 5.21 6.30
CA VAL A 82 16.03 5.59 6.72
C VAL A 82 16.51 6.82 5.94
N VAL A 83 16.29 6.85 4.62
CA VAL A 83 16.68 8.00 3.79
C VAL A 83 15.95 9.28 4.20
N ILE A 84 14.64 9.20 4.47
CA ILE A 84 13.86 10.35 4.93
C ILE A 84 14.38 10.86 6.29
N ILE A 85 14.68 9.95 7.22
CA ILE A 85 15.25 10.31 8.54
C ILE A 85 16.59 11.03 8.37
N LEU A 86 17.51 10.48 7.57
CA LEU A 86 18.83 11.07 7.36
C LEU A 86 18.72 12.46 6.70
N GLY A 87 17.87 12.62 5.67
CA GLY A 87 17.63 13.92 5.04
C GLY A 87 17.07 14.95 6.00
N GLY A 88 16.13 14.55 6.86
CA GLY A 88 15.59 15.40 7.93
C GLY A 88 16.65 15.83 8.94
N VAL A 89 17.51 14.90 9.37
CA VAL A 89 18.63 15.19 10.29
C VAL A 89 19.61 16.19 9.67
N VAL A 90 20.00 15.99 8.40
CA VAL A 90 20.89 16.93 7.69
C VAL A 90 20.27 18.33 7.63
N THR A 91 18.97 18.43 7.38
CA THR A 91 18.26 19.72 7.30
C THR A 91 18.17 20.44 8.66
N LEU A 92 18.19 19.71 9.78
CA LEU A 92 18.20 20.29 11.12
C LEU A 92 19.58 20.82 11.55
N PHE A 93 20.66 20.27 10.99
CA PHE A 93 22.03 20.71 11.27
C PHE A 93 22.53 21.78 10.29
N GLN A 94 21.78 22.02 9.20
CA GLN A 94 21.93 23.19 8.31
C GLN A 94 21.13 24.38 8.85
#